data_AF-A0A962D2K8-F1
#
_entry.id   AF-A0A962D2K8-F1
#
_cell.length_a   1.000
_cell.length_b   1.000
_cell.length_c   1.000
_cell.angle_alpha   90.00
_cell.angle_beta   90.00
_cell.angle_gamma   90.00
#
_symmetry.space_group_name_H-M   'P 1'
#
loop_
_entity.id
_entity.type
_entity.pdbx_description
1 polymer ?
#
loop_
_entity_poly.entity_id
_entity_poly.type
_entity_poly.pdbx_seq_one_letter_code
_entity_poly.pdbx_strand_id
1 'polypeptide(L)' 'MNKIFLLLLLPFSILAQSSLVDSVKERLNHIVIYDGSYQRIDYPNGDVDANKGVCTDVVIRSYRALGV' A
#
# COMPACT_ATOMS: atom_id res chain seq x y z
N MET A 1 1.68 -10.32 -45.23
CA MET A 1 0.72 -10.79 -44.21
C MET A 1 1.52 -11.39 -43.05
N ASN A 2 1.10 -11.20 -41.80
CA ASN A 2 1.71 -11.73 -40.55
C ASN A 2 2.81 -10.93 -39.82
N LYS A 3 2.79 -9.59 -39.88
CA LYS A 3 3.45 -8.76 -38.84
C LYS A 3 2.46 -7.97 -37.96
N ILE A 4 1.24 -7.75 -38.45
CA ILE A 4 0.16 -7.07 -37.70
C ILE A 4 -0.32 -7.91 -36.50
N PHE A 5 -0.32 -9.24 -36.61
CA PHE A 5 -0.85 -10.12 -35.55
C PHE A 5 0.07 -10.19 -34.31
N LEU A 6 1.37 -9.94 -34.47
CA LEU A 6 2.35 -9.98 -33.37
C LEU A 6 2.28 -8.73 -32.47
N LEU A 7 1.68 -7.64 -32.95
CA LEU A 7 1.57 -6.37 -32.21
C LEU A 7 0.37 -6.34 -31.25
N LEU A 8 -0.51 -7.35 -31.31
CA LEU A 8 -1.77 -7.40 -30.54
C LEU A 8 -1.65 -8.20 -29.23
N LEU A 9 -0.48 -8.78 -28.94
CA LEU A 9 -0.27 -9.70 -27.81
C LEU A 9 0.55 -9.15 -26.64
N LEU A 10 1.08 -7.91 -26.68
CA LEU A 10 1.76 -7.31 -25.52
C LEU A 10 1.52 -5.79 -25.47
N PRO A 11 1.15 -5.19 -24.32
CA PRO A 11 1.13 -5.76 -22.96
C PRO A 11 -0.18 -5.46 -22.19
N PHE A 12 -1.10 -6.43 -22.13
CA PHE A 12 -2.21 -6.39 -21.16
C PHE A 12 -1.71 -6.29 -19.70
N SER A 13 -0.45 -6.69 -19.46
CA SER A 13 0.20 -6.65 -18.15
C SER A 13 0.49 -5.24 -17.61
N ILE A 14 0.44 -4.18 -18.42
CA ILE A 14 0.72 -2.81 -17.93
C ILE A 14 -0.47 -2.21 -17.16
N LEU A 15 -1.69 -2.72 -17.35
CA LEU A 15 -2.90 -2.12 -16.76
C LEU A 15 -3.27 -2.65 -15.37
N ALA A 16 -2.55 -3.66 -14.85
CA ALA A 16 -2.84 -4.28 -13.57
C ALA A 16 -2.04 -3.64 -12.41
N GLN A 17 -2.11 -2.31 -12.26
CA GLN A 17 -1.60 -1.65 -11.06
C GLN A 17 -2.63 -1.80 -9.94
N SER A 18 -2.27 -2.43 -8.82
CA SER A 18 -3.22 -2.62 -7.71
C SER A 18 -3.31 -1.34 -6.86
N SER A 19 -4.53 -0.98 -6.46
CA SER A 19 -4.80 0.15 -5.57
C SER A 19 -4.01 0.07 -4.25
N LEU A 20 -3.74 -1.14 -3.78
CA LEU A 20 -2.88 -1.39 -2.63
C LEU A 20 -1.44 -0.92 -2.87
N VAL A 21 -0.84 -1.27 -4.01
CA VAL A 21 0.55 -0.85 -4.29
C VAL A 21 0.65 0.67 -4.36
N ASP A 22 -0.37 1.35 -4.89
CA ASP A 22 -0.39 2.81 -4.94
C ASP A 22 -0.54 3.43 -3.54
N SER A 23 -1.41 2.87 -2.69
CA SER A 23 -1.53 3.32 -1.28
C SER A 23 -0.25 3.10 -0.47
N VAL A 24 0.46 1.98 -0.69
CA VAL A 24 1.76 1.72 -0.06
C VAL A 24 2.79 2.74 -0.52
N LYS A 25 2.87 3.02 -1.83
CA LYS A 25 3.80 4.03 -2.38
C LYS A 25 3.51 5.42 -1.82
N GLU A 26 2.23 5.79 -1.69
CA GLU A 26 1.82 7.03 -1.03
C GLU A 26 2.33 7.07 0.42
N ARG A 27 2.15 5.97 1.17
CA ARG A 27 2.53 5.89 2.58
C ARG A 27 4.03 6.12 2.81
N LEU A 28 4.88 5.76 1.85
CA LEU A 28 6.33 6.00 1.93
C LEU A 28 6.72 7.49 1.97
N ASN A 29 5.81 8.39 1.61
CA ASN A 29 6.06 9.83 1.73
C ASN A 29 5.85 10.37 3.15
N HIS A 30 5.38 9.54 4.09
CA HIS A 30 5.14 9.93 5.48
C HIS A 30 6.40 9.70 6.31
N ILE A 31 6.84 10.73 7.03
CA ILE A 31 7.95 10.62 7.97
C ILE A 31 7.41 10.06 9.29
N VAL A 32 7.93 8.91 9.70
CA VAL A 32 7.58 8.26 10.97
C VAL A 32 8.84 7.83 11.72
N ILE A 33 8.72 7.75 13.04
CA ILE A 33 9.74 7.20 13.93
C ILE A 33 9.47 5.70 14.06
N TYR A 34 10.50 4.89 13.80
CA TYR A 34 10.42 3.46 14.02
C TYR A 34 10.40 3.17 15.53
N ASP A 35 9.24 2.80 16.07
CA ASP A 35 9.03 2.55 17.50
C ASP A 35 8.15 1.30 17.66
N GLY A 36 8.77 0.21 18.13
CA GLY A 36 8.09 -1.07 18.41
C GLY A 36 7.68 -1.24 19.87
N SER A 37 7.67 -0.17 20.67
CA SER A 37 7.19 -0.23 22.05
C SER A 37 5.68 -0.45 22.11
N TYR A 38 5.21 -1.08 23.18
CA TYR A 38 3.79 -1.32 23.38
C TYR A 38 3.05 -0.01 23.65
N GLN A 39 1.97 0.22 22.90
CA GLN A 39 1.05 1.33 23.09
C GLN A 39 -0.36 0.82 23.34
N ARG A 40 -1.10 1.50 24.22
CA ARG A 40 -2.54 1.29 24.36
C ARG A 40 -3.26 1.98 23.21
N ILE A 41 -4.10 1.24 22.51
CA ILE A 41 -4.95 1.74 21.43
C ILE A 41 -6.41 1.38 21.72
N ASP A 42 -7.33 2.08 21.07
CA ASP A 42 -8.75 1.76 21.18
C ASP A 42 -9.10 0.44 20.48
N TYR A 43 -10.18 -0.19 20.93
CA TYR A 43 -10.77 -1.35 20.28
C TYR A 43 -12.26 -1.10 20.02
N PRO A 44 -12.77 -1.40 18.82
CA PRO A 44 -12.05 -1.84 17.62
C PRO A 44 -11.37 -0.67 16.88
N ASN A 45 -10.54 -0.99 15.88
CA ASN A 45 -9.99 -0.02 14.92
C ASN A 45 -9.09 1.10 15.49
N GLY A 46 -8.52 0.93 16.68
CA GLY A 46 -7.45 1.82 17.14
C GLY A 46 -6.22 1.78 16.24
N ASP A 47 -5.40 2.81 16.34
CA ASP A 47 -4.11 2.92 15.67
C ASP A 47 -3.06 3.41 16.65
N VAL A 48 -1.80 3.12 16.36
CA VAL A 48 -0.68 3.72 17.07
C VAL A 48 -0.52 5.20 16.66
N ASP A 49 0.28 5.96 17.41
CA ASP A 49 0.53 7.38 17.10
C ASP A 49 0.88 7.58 15.61
N ALA A 50 0.33 8.64 15.00
CA ALA A 50 0.47 8.87 13.56
C ALA A 50 1.93 9.07 13.10
N ASN A 51 2.79 9.57 14.00
CA ASN A 51 4.22 9.78 13.78
C ASN A 51 5.09 8.58 14.17
N LYS A 52 4.48 7.46 14.59
CA LYS A 52 5.17 6.22 14.95
C LYS A 52 4.69 5.06 14.10
N GLY A 53 5.52 4.03 14.03
CA GLY A 53 5.11 2.72 13.57
C GLY A 53 6.27 1.79 13.29
N VAL A 54 5.92 0.59 12.85
CA VAL A 54 6.81 -0.47 12.41
C VAL A 54 6.45 -0.90 10.99
N CYS A 55 7.14 -1.92 10.46
CA CYS A 55 6.93 -2.42 9.10
C CYS A 55 5.47 -2.80 8.82
N THR A 56 4.75 -3.36 9.80
CA THR A 56 3.35 -3.79 9.65
C THR A 56 2.40 -2.62 9.48
N ASP A 57 2.69 -1.46 10.08
CA ASP A 57 1.82 -0.29 10.00
C ASP A 57 1.75 0.29 8.59
N VAL A 58 2.79 0.07 7.77
CA VAL A 58 2.74 0.41 6.34
C VAL A 58 1.60 -0.36 5.68
N VAL A 59 1.52 -1.67 5.90
CA VAL A 59 0.51 -2.54 5.29
C VAL A 59 -0.87 -2.22 5.85
N ILE A 60 -1.02 -2.13 7.17
CA ILE A 60 -2.31 -1.87 7.84
C ILE A 60 -2.88 -0.52 7.38
N ARG A 61 -2.09 0.56 7.43
CA ARG A 61 -2.57 1.89 7.05
C ARG A 61 -2.85 2.01 5.55
N SER A 62 -2.13 1.26 4.72
CA SER A 62 -2.41 1.17 3.27
C SER A 62 -3.77 0.53 2.99
N TYR A 63 -4.11 -0.58 3.66
CA TYR A 63 -5.44 -1.17 3.54
C TYR A 63 -6.54 -0.28 4.09
N ARG A 64 -6.31 0.37 5.24
CA ARG A 64 -7.27 1.32 5.82
C ARG A 64 -7.55 2.51 4.90
N ALA A 65 -6.55 3.01 4.18
CA ALA A 65 -6.72 4.06 3.18
C ALA A 65 -7.65 3.64 2.02
N LEU A 66 -7.79 2.34 1.78
CA LEU A 66 -8.73 1.76 0.81
C LEU A 66 -10.10 1.40 1.41
N GLY A 67 -10.32 1.67 2.70
CA GLY A 67 -11.58 1.40 3.39
C GLY A 67 -11.78 -0.07 3.79
N VAL A 68 -10.70 -0.84 3.90
CA VAL A 68 -10.70 -2.24 4.38
C VAL A 68 -10.55 -2.30 5.90
#